data_AF-A0A501W5A2-F1
#
_entry.id   AF-A0A501W5A2-F1
#
_cell.length_a   1.000
_cell.length_b   1.000
_cell.length_c   1.000
_cell.angle_alpha   90.00
_cell.angle_beta   90.00
_cell.angle_gamma   90.00
#
_symmetry.space_group_name_H-M   'P 1'
#
loop_
_entity.id
_entity.type
_entity.pdbx_description
1 polymer ?
#
loop_
_entity_poly.entity_id
_entity_poly.type
_entity_poly.pdbx_seq_one_letter_code
_entity_poly.pdbx_strand_id
1 'polypeptide(L)'
;MALSNFRKETSERSDPHNWAKAMLARLTDFFFEAIEGCSQSNANVVTHLMERARVTVDDRPKSAPQEVLQALVELEAPDALDRKIRFARHFNLPLSYVLYSNEREKVYLLEIPSLIDIKHVRTFNSFKAFADWLASIKGWVSTKPYRESADLPYFDQELRKYGTAWPTNIDCFFTDEQHKPLGMIEFQNARDTGVMQHCNNDHFLCKNVRQVQGASGVQLKYSDDIRRWTSQEILRVQSGLRLFIVTWAQHEPGFVLKELEKVTMPYFPEQKGKPKWQEADAYKARLHSYVKQNKPVSIEQDICVNYSTVSFSFCDGKMNKTIHQPPLNPLNKTFPSLYYYFKKKVTNDRQQLPALLSALCSNQA
;
A
#
# COMPACT_ATOMS: atom_id res chain seq x y z
N MET A 1 26.44 -22.68 0.76
CA MET A 1 25.74 -22.92 -0.51
C MET A 1 25.82 -21.67 -1.32
N ALA A 2 26.33 -21.79 -2.53
CA ALA A 2 26.38 -20.70 -3.48
C ALA A 2 24.97 -20.34 -3.95
N LEU A 3 24.76 -19.05 -4.22
CA LEU A 3 23.55 -18.53 -4.82
C LEU A 3 23.85 -18.12 -6.25
N SER A 4 22.99 -18.48 -7.19
CA SER A 4 23.14 -18.17 -8.61
C SER A 4 21.77 -17.94 -9.27
N ASN A 5 21.75 -17.49 -10.52
CA ASN A 5 20.54 -17.34 -11.34
C ASN A 5 19.42 -16.53 -10.65
N PHE A 6 19.76 -15.30 -10.26
CA PHE A 6 18.86 -14.37 -9.61
C PHE A 6 17.79 -13.90 -10.59
N ARG A 7 16.52 -14.05 -10.23
CA ARG A 7 15.38 -13.72 -11.10
C ARG A 7 14.28 -13.01 -10.32
N LYS A 8 13.77 -11.91 -10.87
CA LYS A 8 12.58 -11.24 -10.33
C LYS A 8 11.33 -12.06 -10.62
N GLU A 9 10.45 -12.17 -9.62
CA GLU A 9 9.09 -12.65 -9.78
C GLU A 9 8.18 -11.63 -9.08
N THR A 10 7.23 -11.04 -9.80
CA THR A 10 6.27 -10.07 -9.25
C THR A 10 4.87 -10.66 -9.21
N SER A 11 4.08 -10.19 -8.25
CA SER A 11 2.63 -10.47 -8.21
C SER A 11 1.79 -9.36 -8.82
N GLU A 12 2.42 -8.24 -9.22
CA GLU A 12 1.75 -7.11 -9.86
C GLU A 12 1.46 -7.42 -11.33
N ARG A 13 0.19 -7.31 -11.74
CA ARG A 13 -0.30 -7.73 -13.06
C ARG A 13 -0.77 -6.55 -13.91
N SER A 14 -1.08 -5.43 -13.28
CA SER A 14 -1.74 -4.29 -13.92
C SER A 14 -0.76 -3.23 -14.43
N ASP A 15 0.47 -3.22 -13.90
CA ASP A 15 1.48 -2.20 -14.21
C ASP A 15 1.79 -2.04 -15.72
N PRO A 16 1.93 -3.11 -16.52
CA PRO A 16 2.21 -2.96 -17.96
C PRO A 16 1.13 -2.21 -18.74
N HIS A 17 -0.09 -2.13 -18.21
CA HIS A 17 -1.23 -1.46 -18.85
C HIS A 17 -1.47 -0.05 -18.29
N ASN A 18 -0.65 0.40 -17.34
CA ASN A 18 -0.79 1.69 -16.67
C ASN A 18 -0.20 2.82 -17.52
N TRP A 19 -1.03 3.34 -18.43
CA TRP A 19 -0.62 4.46 -19.30
C TRP A 19 -0.24 5.70 -18.50
N ALA A 20 -0.80 5.90 -17.31
CA ALA A 20 -0.51 7.07 -16.48
C ALA A 20 0.93 7.02 -15.96
N LYS A 21 1.34 5.87 -15.39
CA LYS A 21 2.72 5.64 -14.96
C LYS A 21 3.70 5.72 -16.12
N ALA A 22 3.42 5.04 -17.22
CA ALA A 22 4.30 5.03 -18.40
C ALA A 22 4.53 6.44 -18.97
N MET A 23 3.49 7.26 -18.99
CA MET A 23 3.59 8.63 -19.51
C MET A 23 4.31 9.56 -18.53
N LEU A 24 4.10 9.42 -17.22
CA LEU A 24 4.87 10.15 -16.21
C LEU A 24 6.36 9.83 -16.32
N ALA A 25 6.72 8.55 -16.41
CA ALA A 25 8.11 8.12 -16.55
C ALA A 25 8.77 8.59 -17.85
N ARG A 26 7.99 8.81 -18.91
CA ARG A 26 8.52 9.26 -20.22
C ARG A 26 8.65 10.78 -20.35
N LEU A 27 7.79 11.54 -19.66
CA LEU A 27 7.58 12.97 -19.92
C LEU A 27 7.87 13.86 -18.70
N THR A 28 8.45 13.30 -17.64
CA THR A 28 8.97 14.05 -16.50
C THR A 28 10.42 13.67 -16.28
N ASP A 29 11.17 14.51 -15.56
CA ASP A 29 12.54 14.21 -15.12
C ASP A 29 12.57 13.37 -13.83
N PHE A 30 11.42 12.78 -13.47
CA PHE A 30 11.31 11.92 -12.30
C PHE A 30 11.52 10.45 -12.66
N PHE A 31 12.02 9.70 -11.67
CA PHE A 31 12.19 8.26 -11.77
C PHE A 31 11.12 7.56 -10.93
N PHE A 32 10.48 6.53 -11.48
CA PHE A 32 9.31 5.88 -10.89
C PHE A 32 9.63 4.42 -10.57
N GLU A 33 9.60 4.07 -9.30
CA GLU A 33 9.99 2.76 -8.79
C GLU A 33 8.86 2.18 -7.93
N ALA A 34 8.83 0.86 -7.77
CA ALA A 34 7.89 0.16 -6.90
C ALA A 34 8.65 -0.56 -5.76
N ILE A 35 7.91 -0.96 -4.72
CA ILE A 35 8.40 -1.89 -3.69
C ILE A 35 7.49 -3.12 -3.69
N GLU A 36 8.08 -4.31 -3.86
CA GLU A 36 7.34 -5.57 -4.00
C GLU A 36 6.59 -6.01 -2.73
N GLY A 37 7.06 -5.61 -1.54
CA GLY A 37 6.41 -5.98 -0.28
C GLY A 37 6.57 -4.92 0.81
N CYS A 38 5.46 -4.47 1.38
CA CYS A 38 5.41 -3.60 2.55
C CYS A 38 4.67 -4.29 3.69
N SER A 39 5.38 -4.61 4.76
CA SER A 39 4.79 -5.20 5.96
C SER A 39 4.37 -4.11 6.94
N GLN A 40 3.12 -4.18 7.40
CA GLN A 40 2.58 -3.31 8.45
C GLN A 40 2.10 -4.16 9.62
N SER A 41 2.48 -3.77 10.84
CA SER A 41 2.10 -4.48 12.05
C SER A 41 0.72 -4.08 12.57
N ASN A 42 0.17 -4.83 13.53
CA ASN A 42 -1.05 -4.45 14.25
C ASN A 42 -0.93 -3.12 15.03
N ALA A 43 0.29 -2.65 15.29
CA ALA A 43 0.54 -1.33 15.87
C ALA A 43 0.40 -0.20 14.83
N ASN A 44 0.03 -0.51 13.58
CA ASN A 44 -0.13 0.45 12.47
C ASN A 44 1.19 1.15 12.12
N VAL A 45 2.29 0.39 12.10
CA VAL A 45 3.60 0.86 11.65
C VAL A 45 4.12 -0.05 10.56
N VAL A 46 4.76 0.55 9.55
CA VAL A 46 5.58 -0.15 8.57
C VAL A 46 6.79 -0.72 9.30
N THR A 47 6.99 -2.02 9.20
CA THR A 47 8.10 -2.73 9.85
C THR A 47 9.18 -3.12 8.86
N HIS A 48 8.83 -3.38 7.61
CA HIS A 48 9.76 -3.80 6.56
C HIS A 48 9.29 -3.35 5.19
N LEU A 49 10.25 -2.92 4.37
CA LEU A 49 10.12 -2.81 2.92
C LEU A 49 10.99 -3.90 2.30
N MET A 50 10.40 -4.73 1.44
CA MET A 50 10.99 -5.96 0.95
C MET A 50 10.98 -5.98 -0.56
N GLU A 51 12.15 -6.25 -1.13
CA GLU A 51 12.29 -6.82 -2.45
C GLU A 51 12.42 -8.33 -2.37
N ARG A 52 12.21 -9.01 -3.50
CA ARG A 52 12.40 -10.45 -3.61
C ARG A 52 13.04 -10.87 -4.93
N ALA A 53 13.74 -11.99 -4.89
CA ALA A 53 14.21 -12.70 -6.08
C ALA A 53 14.27 -14.20 -5.81
N ARG A 54 13.95 -14.98 -6.86
CA ARG A 54 14.22 -16.40 -6.89
C ARG A 54 15.69 -16.63 -7.21
N VAL A 55 16.31 -17.60 -6.54
CA VAL A 55 17.70 -18.00 -6.75
C VAL A 55 17.79 -19.51 -6.90
N THR A 56 18.83 -19.96 -7.60
CA THR A 56 19.28 -21.35 -7.57
C THR A 56 20.27 -21.51 -6.41
N VAL A 57 20.10 -22.58 -5.62
CA VAL A 57 20.95 -22.89 -4.47
C VAL A 57 21.78 -24.12 -4.80
N ASP A 58 23.08 -23.91 -4.96
CA ASP A 58 24.05 -24.94 -5.35
C ASP A 58 24.83 -25.46 -4.14
N ASP A 59 25.31 -26.71 -4.24
CA ASP A 59 26.15 -27.36 -3.21
C ASP A 59 27.60 -26.82 -3.15
N ARG A 60 27.91 -25.83 -3.98
CA ARG A 60 29.17 -25.09 -3.98
C ARG A 60 29.37 -24.30 -2.66
N PRO A 61 30.62 -23.85 -2.37
CA PRO A 61 30.92 -22.99 -1.23
C PRO A 61 29.98 -21.78 -1.14
N LYS A 62 29.73 -21.31 0.10
CA LYS A 62 28.83 -20.16 0.33
C LYS A 62 29.33 -18.94 -0.44
N SER A 63 28.46 -18.31 -1.22
CA SER A 63 28.77 -17.04 -1.89
C SER A 63 29.21 -16.00 -0.88
N ALA A 64 30.24 -15.23 -1.23
CA ALA A 64 30.65 -14.10 -0.41
C ALA A 64 29.53 -13.04 -0.38
N PRO A 65 29.34 -12.30 0.72
CA PRO A 65 28.30 -11.27 0.79
C PRO A 65 28.36 -10.27 -0.38
N GLN A 66 29.57 -9.86 -0.78
CA GLN A 66 29.76 -8.92 -1.89
C GLN A 66 29.39 -9.49 -3.26
N GLU A 67 29.58 -10.79 -3.49
CA GLU A 67 29.09 -11.44 -4.73
C GLU A 67 27.56 -11.41 -4.81
N VAL A 68 26.89 -11.63 -3.67
CA VAL A 68 25.43 -11.54 -3.58
C VAL A 68 24.97 -10.11 -3.81
N LEU A 69 25.62 -9.13 -3.20
CA LEU A 69 25.29 -7.71 -3.40
C LEU A 69 25.45 -7.30 -4.86
N GLN A 70 26.57 -7.65 -5.50
CA GLN A 70 26.81 -7.35 -6.91
C GLN A 70 25.72 -7.94 -7.81
N ALA A 71 25.32 -9.19 -7.58
CA ALA A 71 24.23 -9.81 -8.32
C ALA A 71 22.89 -9.08 -8.14
N LEU A 72 22.62 -8.52 -6.96
CA LEU A 72 21.41 -7.74 -6.70
C LEU A 72 21.46 -6.34 -7.33
N VAL A 73 22.62 -5.69 -7.33
CA VAL A 73 22.87 -4.42 -8.02
C VAL A 73 22.64 -4.60 -9.53
N GLU A 74 23.14 -5.69 -10.11
CA GLU A 74 22.93 -6.02 -11.53
C GLU A 74 21.46 -6.34 -11.83
N LEU A 75 20.78 -7.08 -10.94
CA LEU A 75 19.38 -7.46 -11.13
C LEU A 75 18.43 -6.26 -11.12
N GLU A 76 18.65 -5.31 -10.21
CA GLU A 76 17.77 -4.14 -10.04
C GLU A 76 18.20 -2.95 -10.92
N ALA A 77 19.46 -2.92 -11.35
CA ALA A 77 20.22 -1.74 -11.77
C ALA A 77 20.65 -0.83 -10.60
N PRO A 78 21.88 -0.25 -10.64
CA PRO A 78 22.45 0.51 -9.52
C PRO A 78 21.57 1.67 -9.04
N ASP A 79 21.08 2.49 -9.97
CA ASP A 79 20.31 3.68 -9.62
C ASP A 79 18.93 3.35 -9.06
N ALA A 80 18.25 2.33 -9.62
CA ALA A 80 16.96 1.88 -9.12
C ALA A 80 17.08 1.30 -7.70
N LEU A 81 18.14 0.51 -7.44
CA LEU A 81 18.41 -0.01 -6.11
C LEU A 81 18.75 1.12 -5.12
N ASP A 82 19.56 2.11 -5.49
CA ASP A 82 19.85 3.28 -4.63
C ASP A 82 18.57 4.06 -4.29
N ARG A 83 17.70 4.30 -5.27
CA ARG A 83 16.38 4.94 -5.05
C ARG A 83 15.53 4.17 -4.04
N LYS A 84 15.46 2.83 -4.15
CA LYS A 84 14.72 1.96 -3.21
C LYS A 84 15.32 1.98 -1.80
N ILE A 85 16.66 1.96 -1.69
CA ILE A 85 17.36 2.07 -0.41
C ILE A 85 17.05 3.43 0.25
N ARG A 86 17.13 4.53 -0.49
CA ARG A 86 16.81 5.88 0.00
C ARG A 86 15.35 6.00 0.40
N PHE A 87 14.44 5.41 -0.36
CA PHE A 87 13.02 5.34 -0.01
C PHE A 87 12.81 4.61 1.32
N ALA A 88 13.47 3.47 1.56
CA ALA A 88 13.36 2.75 2.83
C ALA A 88 13.84 3.57 4.03
N ARG A 89 14.86 4.43 3.85
CA ARG A 89 15.35 5.32 4.92
C ARG A 89 14.31 6.33 5.39
N HIS A 90 13.33 6.73 4.56
CA HIS A 90 12.22 7.57 5.01
C HIS A 90 11.37 6.90 6.09
N PHE A 91 11.39 5.57 6.18
CA PHE A 91 10.71 4.81 7.23
C PHE A 91 11.62 4.48 8.42
N ASN A 92 12.87 4.95 8.41
CA ASN A 92 13.95 4.51 9.30
C ASN A 92 14.21 3.00 9.22
N LEU A 93 14.10 2.42 8.02
CA LEU A 93 14.30 1.00 7.76
C LEU A 93 15.40 0.78 6.72
N PRO A 94 16.19 -0.30 6.82
CA PRO A 94 16.96 -0.78 5.68
C PRO A 94 16.02 -1.38 4.63
N LEU A 95 16.45 -1.41 3.37
CA LEU A 95 15.77 -2.21 2.35
C LEU A 95 16.05 -3.69 2.65
N SER A 96 14.99 -4.48 2.85
CA SER A 96 15.11 -5.92 3.00
C SER A 96 15.08 -6.59 1.63
N TYR A 97 15.87 -7.64 1.46
CA TYR A 97 15.88 -8.45 0.24
C TYR A 97 15.65 -9.92 0.60
N VAL A 98 14.62 -10.52 0.03
CA VAL A 98 14.22 -11.91 0.27
C VAL A 98 14.63 -12.77 -0.92
N LEU A 99 15.64 -13.61 -0.72
CA LEU A 99 16.06 -14.61 -1.72
C LEU A 99 15.44 -15.94 -1.40
N TYR A 100 14.82 -16.61 -2.36
CA TYR A 100 14.21 -17.92 -2.13
C TYR A 100 14.54 -18.93 -3.23
N SER A 101 14.60 -20.21 -2.86
CA SER A 101 14.69 -21.33 -3.80
C SER A 101 13.50 -22.25 -3.59
N ASN A 102 12.78 -22.51 -4.68
CA ASN A 102 11.65 -23.44 -4.68
C ASN A 102 12.14 -24.89 -4.52
N GLU A 103 13.29 -25.20 -5.13
CA GLU A 103 13.86 -26.55 -5.18
C GLU A 103 14.35 -27.01 -3.80
N ARG A 104 14.83 -26.07 -2.97
CA ARG A 104 15.31 -26.35 -1.61
C ARG A 104 14.36 -25.87 -0.51
N GLU A 105 13.28 -25.19 -0.88
CA GLU A 105 12.35 -24.47 0.02
C GLU A 105 13.06 -23.58 1.06
N LYS A 106 14.18 -22.98 0.68
CA LYS A 106 14.99 -22.11 1.56
C LYS A 106 14.73 -20.65 1.27
N VAL A 107 14.76 -19.83 2.32
CA VAL A 107 14.63 -18.38 2.23
C VAL A 107 15.78 -17.72 2.98
N TYR A 108 16.40 -16.72 2.36
CA TYR A 108 17.45 -15.89 2.92
C TYR A 108 16.91 -14.47 3.03
N LEU A 109 16.95 -13.92 4.24
CA LEU A 109 16.61 -12.53 4.50
C LEU A 109 17.90 -11.73 4.63
N LEU A 110 18.03 -10.73 3.77
CA LEU A 110 19.15 -9.81 3.71
C LEU A 110 18.65 -8.39 4.00
N GLU A 111 19.53 -7.56 4.54
CA GLU A 111 19.37 -6.10 4.62
C GLU A 111 20.41 -5.46 3.72
N ILE A 112 20.01 -4.46 2.93
CA ILE A 112 20.90 -3.67 2.07
C ILE A 112 20.91 -2.23 2.57
N PRO A 113 21.85 -1.85 3.46
CA PRO A 113 21.95 -0.48 3.94
C PRO A 113 22.44 0.51 2.87
N SER A 114 23.25 0.04 1.91
CA SER A 114 23.81 0.83 0.82
C SER A 114 24.23 -0.05 -0.37
N LEU A 115 24.64 0.55 -1.50
CA LEU A 115 25.14 -0.19 -2.66
C LEU A 115 26.47 -0.93 -2.45
N ILE A 116 27.15 -0.72 -1.31
CA ILE A 116 28.43 -1.37 -0.99
C ILE A 116 28.35 -2.24 0.28
N ASP A 117 27.19 -2.29 0.93
CA ASP A 117 26.99 -3.01 2.18
C ASP A 117 25.75 -3.91 2.12
N ILE A 118 25.92 -5.14 2.59
CA ILE A 118 24.85 -6.12 2.69
C ILE A 118 25.03 -6.94 3.95
N LYS A 119 23.93 -7.16 4.66
CA LYS A 119 23.92 -7.92 5.90
C LYS A 119 23.00 -9.12 5.74
N HIS A 120 23.53 -10.31 5.98
CA HIS A 120 22.71 -11.50 6.15
C HIS A 120 22.03 -11.46 7.52
N VAL A 121 20.70 -11.43 7.53
CA VAL A 121 19.91 -11.34 8.78
C VAL A 121 19.53 -12.73 9.26
N ARG A 122 18.96 -13.55 8.38
CA ARG A 122 18.43 -14.86 8.75
C ARG A 122 18.31 -15.80 7.55
N THR A 123 18.42 -17.09 7.83
CA THR A 123 18.03 -18.16 6.90
C THR A 123 16.85 -18.92 7.48
N PHE A 124 15.86 -19.21 6.65
CA PHE A 124 14.72 -20.06 6.94
C PHE A 124 14.85 -21.34 6.12
N ASN A 125 14.74 -22.49 6.80
CA ASN A 125 14.90 -23.81 6.19
C ASN A 125 13.60 -24.38 5.60
N SER A 126 12.53 -23.58 5.56
CA SER A 126 11.26 -23.90 4.91
C SER A 126 10.48 -22.62 4.63
N PHE A 127 9.56 -22.67 3.66
CA PHE A 127 8.60 -21.58 3.43
C PHE A 127 7.65 -21.39 4.61
N LYS A 128 7.31 -22.46 5.34
CA LYS A 128 6.56 -22.35 6.60
C LYS A 128 7.29 -21.49 7.63
N ALA A 129 8.58 -21.73 7.86
CA ALA A 129 9.34 -20.98 8.85
C ALA A 129 9.43 -19.48 8.49
N PHE A 130 9.52 -19.17 7.19
CA PHE A 130 9.45 -17.80 6.71
C PHE A 130 8.04 -17.19 6.88
N ALA A 131 6.98 -17.94 6.56
CA ALA A 131 5.59 -17.51 6.75
C ALA A 131 5.26 -17.24 8.22
N ASP A 132 5.75 -18.06 9.14
CA ASP A 132 5.62 -17.87 10.60
C ASP A 132 6.32 -16.57 11.05
N TRP A 133 7.50 -16.27 10.49
CA TRP A 133 8.22 -15.02 10.77
C TRP A 133 7.50 -13.79 10.19
N LEU A 134 7.03 -13.86 8.94
CA LEU A 134 6.22 -12.80 8.32
C LEU A 134 4.97 -12.51 9.18
N ALA A 135 4.30 -13.55 9.68
CA ALA A 135 3.18 -13.40 10.60
C ALA A 135 3.57 -12.69 11.90
N SER A 136 4.74 -13.00 12.47
CA SER A 136 5.20 -12.36 13.71
C SER A 136 5.45 -10.86 13.55
N ILE A 137 6.02 -10.42 12.41
CA ILE A 137 6.29 -9.00 12.17
C ILE A 137 5.02 -8.22 11.78
N LYS A 138 4.03 -8.92 11.21
CA LYS A 138 2.71 -8.38 10.87
C LYS A 138 1.76 -8.36 12.07
N GLY A 139 1.94 -9.28 13.01
CA GLY A 139 1.10 -9.47 14.19
C GLY A 139 -0.18 -10.27 13.94
N TRP A 140 -0.40 -10.84 12.75
CA TRP A 140 -1.59 -11.65 12.49
C TRP A 140 -1.39 -12.72 11.41
N VAL A 141 -2.20 -13.78 11.49
CA VAL A 141 -2.30 -14.90 10.53
C VAL A 141 -3.76 -14.99 10.06
N SER A 142 -3.99 -15.28 8.78
CA SER A 142 -5.34 -15.50 8.28
C SER A 142 -5.91 -16.80 8.83
N THR A 143 -7.09 -16.72 9.45
CA THR A 143 -7.88 -17.90 9.82
C THR A 143 -8.79 -18.40 8.70
N LYS A 144 -8.86 -17.66 7.59
CA LYS A 144 -9.64 -18.03 6.39
C LYS A 144 -8.70 -18.48 5.28
N PRO A 145 -9.06 -19.52 4.52
CA PRO A 145 -8.32 -19.90 3.32
C PRO A 145 -8.25 -18.73 2.34
N TYR A 146 -7.08 -18.55 1.73
CA TYR A 146 -6.95 -17.63 0.61
C TYR A 146 -7.65 -18.24 -0.62
N ARG A 147 -8.22 -17.38 -1.46
CA ARG A 147 -8.62 -17.80 -2.80
C ARG A 147 -7.35 -17.87 -3.63
N GLU A 148 -6.94 -19.07 -4.01
CA GLU A 148 -5.77 -19.28 -4.84
C GLU A 148 -6.06 -18.83 -6.29
N SER A 149 -5.10 -18.12 -6.88
CA SER A 149 -5.08 -17.84 -8.31
C SER A 149 -3.96 -18.69 -8.90
N ALA A 150 -4.29 -19.46 -9.96
CA ALA A 150 -3.35 -20.38 -10.60
C ALA A 150 -2.07 -19.68 -11.09
N ASP A 151 -2.14 -18.38 -11.39
CA ASP A 151 -1.02 -17.60 -11.93
C ASP A 151 -0.16 -16.92 -10.86
N LEU A 152 -0.33 -17.23 -9.57
CA LEU A 152 0.60 -16.77 -8.52
C LEU A 152 1.92 -17.56 -8.59
N PRO A 153 3.08 -16.94 -8.30
CA PRO A 153 4.32 -17.69 -8.15
C PRO A 153 4.19 -18.79 -7.08
N TYR A 154 4.89 -19.92 -7.26
CA TYR A 154 4.84 -21.05 -6.33
C TYR A 154 5.12 -20.62 -4.88
N PHE A 155 6.10 -19.75 -4.69
CA PHE A 155 6.44 -19.20 -3.37
C PHE A 155 5.22 -18.53 -2.70
N ASP A 156 4.49 -17.66 -3.40
CA ASP A 156 3.29 -17.00 -2.88
C ASP A 156 2.18 -18.00 -2.50
N GLN A 157 1.99 -19.05 -3.31
CA GLN A 157 1.01 -20.11 -3.03
C GLN A 157 1.38 -20.86 -1.74
N GLU A 158 2.66 -21.21 -1.56
CA GLU A 158 3.14 -21.90 -0.36
C GLU A 158 2.96 -21.05 0.90
N LEU A 159 3.27 -19.74 0.86
CA LEU A 159 3.06 -18.88 2.02
C LEU A 159 1.58 -18.80 2.43
N ARG A 160 0.67 -18.77 1.44
CA ARG A 160 -0.79 -18.74 1.67
C ARG A 160 -1.32 -20.02 2.30
N LYS A 161 -0.76 -21.19 1.96
CA LYS A 161 -1.09 -22.47 2.64
C LYS A 161 -0.83 -22.41 4.14
N TYR A 162 0.15 -21.61 4.57
CA TYR A 162 0.47 -21.37 5.98
C TYR A 162 -0.25 -20.16 6.59
N GLY A 163 -1.27 -19.60 5.91
CA GLY A 163 -2.09 -18.51 6.44
C GLY A 163 -1.49 -17.11 6.30
N THR A 164 -0.32 -16.98 5.67
CA THR A 164 0.40 -15.70 5.55
C THR A 164 0.68 -15.38 4.09
N ALA A 165 -0.10 -14.52 3.46
CA ALA A 165 0.26 -14.02 2.13
C ALA A 165 1.51 -13.12 2.17
N TRP A 166 2.25 -13.08 1.04
CA TRP A 166 3.28 -12.08 0.79
C TRP A 166 2.75 -10.66 1.09
N PRO A 167 3.56 -9.76 1.69
CA PRO A 167 3.14 -8.39 1.96
C PRO A 167 2.68 -7.65 0.71
N THR A 168 1.76 -6.69 0.86
CA THR A 168 1.25 -5.90 -0.26
C THR A 168 2.32 -4.99 -0.82
N ASN A 169 2.34 -4.78 -2.13
CA ASN A 169 3.23 -3.84 -2.79
C ASN A 169 2.94 -2.38 -2.41
N ILE A 170 3.94 -1.52 -2.65
CA ILE A 170 3.73 -0.08 -2.83
C ILE A 170 3.78 0.16 -4.34
N ASP A 171 2.65 0.55 -4.92
CA ASP A 171 2.45 0.71 -6.36
C ASP A 171 3.59 1.49 -7.01
N CYS A 172 3.86 2.67 -6.46
CA CYS A 172 4.88 3.56 -6.98
C CYS A 172 5.34 4.58 -5.94
N PHE A 173 6.64 4.81 -5.88
CA PHE A 173 7.22 6.06 -5.41
C PHE A 173 8.02 6.70 -6.54
N PHE A 174 8.32 7.98 -6.40
CA PHE A 174 9.13 8.68 -7.39
C PHE A 174 10.18 9.58 -6.77
N THR A 175 11.27 9.79 -7.51
CA THR A 175 12.44 10.57 -7.08
C THR A 175 12.82 11.62 -8.11
N ASP A 176 13.63 12.60 -7.68
CA ASP A 176 14.40 13.44 -8.59
C ASP A 176 15.63 12.72 -9.17
N GLU A 177 16.39 13.43 -10.00
CA GLU A 177 17.66 13.01 -10.59
C GLU A 177 18.76 12.74 -9.55
N GLN A 178 18.63 13.28 -8.33
CA GLN A 178 19.56 13.04 -7.22
C GLN A 178 19.11 11.86 -6.33
N HIS A 179 18.16 11.06 -6.83
CA HIS A 179 17.59 9.89 -6.18
C HIS A 179 16.87 10.19 -4.86
N LYS A 180 16.49 11.46 -4.61
CA LYS A 180 15.75 11.85 -3.42
C LYS A 180 14.27 11.51 -3.61
N PRO A 181 13.66 10.69 -2.73
CA PRO A 181 12.23 10.44 -2.79
C PRO A 181 11.42 11.72 -2.58
N LEU A 182 10.49 11.98 -3.50
CA LEU A 182 9.62 13.16 -3.49
C LEU A 182 8.20 12.84 -3.06
N GLY A 183 7.71 11.64 -3.41
CA GLY A 183 6.36 11.21 -3.09
C GLY A 183 6.05 9.78 -3.49
N MET A 184 4.87 9.34 -3.09
CA MET A 184 4.26 8.07 -3.46
C MET A 184 3.05 8.32 -4.36
N ILE A 185 2.72 7.37 -5.24
CA ILE A 185 1.55 7.43 -6.12
C ILE A 185 0.75 6.15 -5.97
N GLU A 186 -0.51 6.30 -5.58
CA GLU A 186 -1.53 5.25 -5.69
C GLU A 186 -2.22 5.35 -7.06
N PHE A 187 -2.04 4.34 -7.89
CA PHE A 187 -2.70 4.28 -9.19
C PHE A 187 -4.03 3.55 -9.06
N GLN A 188 -5.12 4.20 -9.47
CA GLN A 188 -6.45 3.62 -9.38
C GLN A 188 -7.09 3.49 -10.74
N ASN A 189 -7.22 2.24 -11.17
CA ASN A 189 -7.92 1.90 -12.39
C ASN A 189 -9.44 2.00 -12.16
N ALA A 190 -10.11 2.88 -12.91
CA ALA A 190 -11.54 3.14 -12.85
C ALA A 190 -12.31 2.44 -13.98
N ARG A 191 -11.82 1.30 -14.49
CA ARG A 191 -12.41 0.54 -15.61
C ARG A 191 -13.93 0.36 -15.52
N ASP A 192 -14.45 0.05 -14.34
CA ASP A 192 -15.86 -0.31 -14.17
C ASP A 192 -16.78 0.89 -13.91
N THR A 193 -16.24 1.99 -13.37
CA THR A 193 -17.01 3.16 -12.94
C THR A 193 -16.87 4.35 -13.87
N GLY A 194 -15.79 4.41 -14.66
CA GLY A 194 -15.41 5.59 -15.42
C GLY A 194 -14.59 6.56 -14.58
N VAL A 195 -13.57 7.19 -15.18
CA VAL A 195 -12.64 8.07 -14.45
C VAL A 195 -13.36 9.27 -13.84
N MET A 196 -14.32 9.86 -14.54
CA MET A 196 -15.00 11.08 -14.10
C MET A 196 -15.99 10.85 -12.96
N GLN A 197 -16.54 9.64 -12.89
CA GLN A 197 -17.53 9.18 -11.91
C GLN A 197 -16.88 8.47 -10.71
N HIS A 198 -15.61 8.08 -10.82
CA HIS A 198 -14.86 7.49 -9.72
C HIS A 198 -14.63 8.48 -8.58
N CYS A 199 -14.99 8.09 -7.36
CA CYS A 199 -14.83 8.92 -6.18
C CYS A 199 -14.30 8.09 -5.01
N ASN A 200 -13.03 8.32 -4.65
CA ASN A 200 -12.38 7.66 -3.52
C ASN A 200 -13.17 7.77 -2.23
N ASN A 201 -13.71 8.97 -1.93
CA ASN A 201 -14.53 9.18 -0.74
C ASN A 201 -15.79 8.35 -0.76
N ASP A 202 -16.45 8.16 -1.89
CA ASP A 202 -17.65 7.34 -1.92
C ASP A 202 -17.30 5.87 -1.62
N HIS A 203 -16.24 5.33 -2.21
CA HIS A 203 -15.78 3.96 -1.93
C HIS A 203 -15.29 3.79 -0.48
N PHE A 204 -14.60 4.80 0.07
CA PHE A 204 -14.19 4.84 1.47
C PHE A 204 -15.39 4.88 2.43
N LEU A 205 -16.46 5.58 2.06
CA LEU A 205 -17.66 5.81 2.87
C LEU A 205 -18.80 4.86 2.50
N CYS A 206 -18.48 3.60 2.18
CA CYS A 206 -19.46 2.53 2.05
C CYS A 206 -20.47 2.68 0.88
N LYS A 207 -20.10 3.27 -0.26
CA LYS A 207 -21.00 3.44 -1.45
C LYS A 207 -21.74 2.16 -1.84
N ASN A 208 -21.04 1.02 -1.81
CA ASN A 208 -21.56 -0.26 -2.28
C ASN A 208 -22.04 -1.13 -1.12
N VAL A 209 -23.17 -1.80 -1.30
CA VAL A 209 -23.75 -2.75 -0.35
C VAL A 209 -24.10 -4.05 -1.07
N ARG A 210 -23.95 -5.17 -0.38
CA ARG A 210 -24.38 -6.49 -0.87
C ARG A 210 -25.22 -7.21 0.18
N GLN A 211 -26.18 -7.98 -0.28
CA GLN A 211 -26.93 -8.91 0.58
C GLN A 211 -26.13 -10.22 0.68
N VAL A 212 -26.06 -10.77 1.90
CA VAL A 212 -25.38 -12.03 2.18
C VAL A 212 -26.32 -12.90 3.00
N GLN A 213 -26.50 -14.16 2.58
CA GLN A 213 -27.25 -15.13 3.36
C GLN A 213 -26.40 -15.57 4.56
N GLY A 214 -26.89 -15.32 5.77
CA GLY A 214 -26.32 -15.79 7.02
C GLY A 214 -27.19 -16.88 7.67
N ALA A 215 -26.67 -17.47 8.76
CA ALA A 215 -27.39 -18.48 9.54
C ALA A 215 -28.71 -17.96 10.14
N SER A 216 -28.81 -16.65 10.36
CA SER A 216 -30.00 -15.97 10.91
C SER A 216 -30.82 -15.20 9.86
N GLY A 217 -30.58 -15.44 8.56
CA GLY A 217 -31.29 -14.78 7.45
C GLY A 217 -30.40 -13.84 6.63
N VAL A 218 -31.03 -12.98 5.81
CA VAL A 218 -30.33 -12.05 4.92
C VAL A 218 -29.73 -10.90 5.72
N GLN A 219 -28.43 -10.69 5.58
CA GLN A 219 -27.68 -9.60 6.20
C GLN A 219 -27.12 -8.64 5.14
N LEU A 220 -27.14 -7.33 5.42
CA LEU A 220 -26.49 -6.33 4.58
C LEU A 220 -25.01 -6.24 4.94
N LYS A 221 -24.15 -6.28 3.93
CA LYS A 221 -22.71 -6.08 4.08
C LYS A 221 -22.26 -4.89 3.24
N TYR A 222 -21.79 -3.86 3.92
CA TYR A 222 -21.22 -2.67 3.30
C TYR A 222 -19.80 -2.95 2.82
N SER A 223 -19.49 -2.52 1.60
CA SER A 223 -18.15 -2.60 1.02
C SER A 223 -17.48 -1.25 1.18
N ASP A 224 -16.28 -1.26 1.75
CA ASP A 224 -15.52 -0.06 2.07
C ASP A 224 -14.03 -0.23 1.79
N ASP A 225 -13.36 0.88 1.49
CA ASP A 225 -11.90 0.94 1.34
C ASP A 225 -11.19 1.42 2.61
N ILE A 226 -11.83 1.35 3.80
CA ILE A 226 -11.28 1.93 5.03
C ILE A 226 -9.90 1.34 5.32
N ARG A 227 -9.76 0.01 5.25
CA ARG A 227 -8.47 -0.66 5.50
C ARG A 227 -7.39 -0.28 4.48
N ARG A 228 -7.74 -0.12 3.21
CA ARG A 228 -6.81 0.30 2.15
C ARG A 228 -6.27 1.69 2.45
N TRP A 229 -7.17 2.64 2.75
CA TRP A 229 -6.79 4.01 3.07
C TRP A 229 -6.08 4.14 4.42
N THR A 230 -6.37 3.26 5.39
CA THR A 230 -5.55 3.15 6.60
C THR A 230 -4.12 2.76 6.29
N SER A 231 -3.92 1.75 5.45
CA SER A 231 -2.58 1.33 5.02
C SER A 231 -1.83 2.46 4.30
N GLN A 232 -2.51 3.18 3.41
CA GLN A 232 -1.91 4.30 2.67
C GLN A 232 -1.59 5.50 3.57
N GLU A 233 -2.44 5.80 4.55
CA GLU A 233 -2.17 6.87 5.50
C GLU A 233 -0.98 6.55 6.41
N ILE A 234 -0.87 5.31 6.90
CA ILE A 234 0.29 4.84 7.68
C ILE A 234 1.59 5.05 6.89
N LEU A 235 1.60 4.64 5.61
CA LEU A 235 2.75 4.85 4.73
C LEU A 235 3.11 6.33 4.62
N ARG A 236 2.13 7.19 4.36
CA ARG A 236 2.32 8.63 4.17
C ARG A 236 2.85 9.30 5.43
N VAL A 237 2.21 9.10 6.57
CA VAL A 237 2.61 9.80 7.80
C VAL A 237 3.93 9.28 8.33
N GLN A 238 4.23 7.98 8.22
CA GLN A 238 5.50 7.42 8.70
C GLN A 238 6.68 7.82 7.83
N SER A 239 6.52 7.84 6.51
CA SER A 239 7.59 8.26 5.59
C SER A 239 7.83 9.78 5.57
N GLY A 240 6.82 10.55 5.97
CA GLY A 240 6.80 12.00 5.77
C GLY A 240 6.72 12.43 4.29
N LEU A 241 6.51 11.48 3.37
CA LEU A 241 6.40 11.76 1.94
C LEU A 241 4.98 12.18 1.55
N ARG A 242 4.88 12.89 0.44
CA ARG A 242 3.59 13.26 -0.18
C ARG A 242 2.94 12.01 -0.77
N LEU A 243 1.61 11.94 -0.75
CA LEU A 243 0.86 10.87 -1.42
C LEU A 243 -0.04 11.46 -2.50
N PHE A 244 0.20 11.04 -3.73
CA PHE A 244 -0.64 11.37 -4.87
C PHE A 244 -1.55 10.21 -5.21
N ILE A 245 -2.72 10.52 -5.76
CA ILE A 245 -3.65 9.53 -6.29
C ILE A 245 -3.91 9.89 -7.74
N VAL A 246 -3.65 8.95 -8.64
CA VAL A 246 -3.98 9.08 -10.06
C VAL A 246 -5.06 8.08 -10.40
N THR A 247 -6.27 8.59 -10.64
CA THR A 247 -7.37 7.79 -11.20
C THR A 247 -7.30 7.83 -12.72
N TRP A 248 -7.29 6.65 -13.35
CA TRP A 248 -7.15 6.47 -14.80
C TRP A 248 -7.94 5.25 -15.27
N ALA A 249 -8.15 5.10 -16.58
CA ALA A 249 -8.67 3.87 -17.16
C ALA A 249 -8.07 3.62 -18.56
N GLN A 250 -7.91 2.37 -18.95
CA GLN A 250 -7.18 1.95 -20.16
C GLN A 250 -7.71 2.63 -21.43
N HIS A 251 -9.04 2.71 -21.55
CA HIS A 251 -9.73 3.24 -22.73
C HIS A 251 -10.26 4.68 -22.54
N GLU A 252 -9.91 5.35 -21.45
CA GLU A 252 -10.35 6.73 -21.20
C GLU A 252 -9.18 7.72 -21.22
N PRO A 253 -9.25 8.78 -22.04
CA PRO A 253 -8.20 9.81 -22.08
C PRO A 253 -8.23 10.79 -20.90
N GLY A 254 -9.25 10.74 -20.04
CA GLY A 254 -9.29 11.54 -18.82
C GLY A 254 -8.51 10.95 -17.66
N PHE A 255 -8.19 11.79 -16.68
CA PHE A 255 -7.65 11.38 -15.38
C PHE A 255 -8.15 12.27 -14.25
N VAL A 256 -7.97 11.80 -13.01
CA VAL A 256 -8.06 12.66 -11.82
C VAL A 256 -6.75 12.58 -11.07
N LEU A 257 -6.08 13.73 -10.91
CA LEU A 257 -4.89 13.87 -10.07
C LEU A 257 -5.29 14.49 -8.73
N LYS A 258 -4.84 13.89 -7.64
CA LYS A 258 -5.06 14.39 -6.28
C LYS A 258 -3.77 14.35 -5.49
N GLU A 259 -3.57 15.34 -4.64
CA GLU A 259 -2.58 15.30 -3.58
C GLU A 259 -3.31 15.16 -2.25
N LEU A 260 -3.04 14.07 -1.54
CA LEU A 260 -3.66 13.76 -0.27
C LEU A 260 -3.02 14.61 0.84
N GLU A 261 -3.88 15.26 1.61
CA GLU A 261 -3.49 15.99 2.81
C GLU A 261 -3.58 15.12 4.06
N LYS A 262 -4.73 14.45 4.23
CA LYS A 262 -5.08 13.72 5.45
C LYS A 262 -6.15 12.69 5.15
N VAL A 263 -6.06 11.53 5.81
CA VAL A 263 -7.21 10.63 5.95
C VAL A 263 -7.72 10.69 7.38
N THR A 264 -9.03 10.88 7.52
CA THR A 264 -9.72 10.69 8.80
C THR A 264 -10.64 9.48 8.66
N MET A 265 -10.41 8.46 9.48
CA MET A 265 -11.11 7.18 9.39
C MET A 265 -12.24 7.09 10.41
N PRO A 266 -13.33 6.36 10.09
CA PRO A 266 -14.27 5.91 11.12
C PRO A 266 -13.53 5.18 12.25
N TYR A 267 -13.81 5.55 13.50
CA TYR A 267 -13.33 4.81 14.66
C TYR A 267 -14.38 3.79 15.08
N PHE A 268 -14.02 2.52 15.12
CA PHE A 268 -14.90 1.44 15.55
C PHE A 268 -14.51 1.00 16.97
N PRO A 269 -15.34 1.28 18.00
CA PRO A 269 -15.05 0.87 19.36
C PRO A 269 -14.84 -0.64 19.47
N GLU A 270 -13.87 -1.04 20.27
CA GLU A 270 -13.56 -2.45 20.51
C GLU A 270 -14.08 -2.92 21.86
N GLN A 271 -14.47 -4.19 21.93
CA GLN A 271 -14.78 -4.92 23.16
C GLN A 271 -14.00 -6.24 23.12
N LYS A 272 -13.14 -6.46 24.12
CA LYS A 272 -12.26 -7.64 24.21
C LYS A 272 -11.39 -7.84 22.93
N GLY A 273 -10.83 -6.76 22.40
CA GLY A 273 -9.94 -6.78 21.23
C GLY A 273 -10.63 -7.09 19.90
N LYS A 274 -11.95 -6.95 19.83
CA LYS A 274 -12.74 -7.08 18.59
C LYS A 274 -13.65 -5.87 18.42
N PRO A 275 -13.89 -5.40 17.19
CA PRO A 275 -14.90 -4.37 16.95
C PRO A 275 -16.25 -4.79 17.52
N LYS A 276 -16.96 -3.83 18.12
CA LYS A 276 -18.38 -3.98 18.43
C LYS A 276 -19.16 -3.95 17.11
N TRP A 277 -19.34 -5.12 16.50
CA TRP A 277 -19.84 -5.25 15.13
C TRP A 277 -21.19 -4.56 14.91
N GLN A 278 -22.10 -4.58 15.90
CA GLN A 278 -23.38 -3.87 15.80
C GLN A 278 -23.20 -2.35 15.66
N GLU A 279 -22.33 -1.74 16.48
CA GLU A 279 -22.02 -0.31 16.41
C GLU A 279 -21.29 0.03 15.10
N ALA A 280 -20.34 -0.82 14.68
CA ALA A 280 -19.62 -0.64 13.42
C ALA A 280 -20.53 -0.74 12.20
N ASP A 281 -21.44 -1.72 12.16
CA ASP A 281 -22.38 -1.91 11.05
C ASP A 281 -23.41 -0.77 11.01
N ALA A 282 -23.88 -0.28 12.16
CA ALA A 282 -24.73 0.91 12.24
C ALA A 282 -24.02 2.15 11.68
N TYR A 283 -22.75 2.36 12.04
CA TYR A 283 -21.96 3.47 11.49
C TYR A 283 -21.80 3.33 9.97
N LYS A 284 -21.44 2.14 9.47
CA LYS A 284 -21.32 1.89 8.02
C LYS A 284 -22.65 2.09 7.29
N ALA A 285 -23.77 1.74 7.89
CA ALA A 285 -25.10 1.99 7.33
C ALA A 285 -25.39 3.50 7.19
N ARG A 286 -24.98 4.31 8.18
CA ARG A 286 -25.10 5.78 8.10
C ARG A 286 -24.18 6.37 7.04
N LEU A 287 -22.93 5.93 6.95
CA LEU A 287 -22.01 6.34 5.88
C LEU A 287 -22.54 5.99 4.49
N HIS A 288 -23.07 4.77 4.32
CA HIS A 288 -23.72 4.34 3.08
C HIS A 288 -24.90 5.25 2.73
N SER A 289 -25.77 5.55 3.70
CA SER A 289 -26.92 6.42 3.50
C SER A 289 -26.50 7.83 3.11
N TYR A 290 -25.48 8.37 3.76
CA TYR A 290 -24.88 9.68 3.43
C TYR A 290 -24.42 9.71 1.97
N VAL A 291 -23.62 8.74 1.53
CA VAL A 291 -23.14 8.69 0.13
C VAL A 291 -24.28 8.46 -0.85
N LYS A 292 -25.17 7.49 -0.57
CA LYS A 292 -26.20 7.05 -1.51
C LYS A 292 -27.28 8.11 -1.75
N GLN A 293 -27.56 8.93 -0.74
CA GLN A 293 -28.52 10.04 -0.82
C GLN A 293 -27.88 11.37 -1.24
N ASN A 294 -26.68 11.32 -1.84
CA ASN A 294 -25.96 12.49 -2.32
C ASN A 294 -25.60 13.51 -1.21
N LYS A 295 -25.12 12.99 -0.08
CA LYS A 295 -24.46 13.72 1.02
C LYS A 295 -25.35 14.78 1.69
N PRO A 296 -26.56 14.43 2.17
CA PRO A 296 -27.45 15.39 2.81
C PRO A 296 -26.87 15.86 4.15
N VAL A 297 -27.01 17.17 4.40
CA VAL A 297 -26.52 17.85 5.63
C VAL A 297 -27.09 17.21 6.90
N SER A 298 -28.34 16.76 6.88
CA SER A 298 -28.96 16.11 8.04
C SER A 298 -28.27 14.80 8.44
N ILE A 299 -27.86 13.97 7.47
CA ILE A 299 -27.11 12.73 7.75
C ILE A 299 -25.66 13.06 8.13
N GLU A 300 -25.05 14.08 7.53
CA GLU A 300 -23.73 14.55 7.94
C GLU A 300 -23.72 14.97 9.42
N GLN A 301 -24.72 15.75 9.84
CA GLN A 301 -24.89 16.17 11.23
C GLN A 301 -25.11 14.97 12.16
N ASP A 302 -25.99 14.03 11.77
CA ASP A 302 -26.19 12.77 12.52
C ASP A 302 -24.87 12.02 12.72
N ILE A 303 -24.06 11.91 11.66
CA ILE A 303 -22.74 11.27 11.76
C ILE A 303 -21.83 12.05 12.71
N CYS A 304 -21.78 13.38 12.57
CA CYS A 304 -20.91 14.23 13.36
C CYS A 304 -21.21 14.17 14.87
N VAL A 305 -22.48 14.07 15.27
CA VAL A 305 -22.87 14.10 16.68
C VAL A 305 -22.83 12.72 17.35
N ASN A 306 -22.90 11.64 16.58
CA ASN A 306 -23.05 10.29 17.13
C ASN A 306 -21.82 9.39 17.01
N TYR A 307 -20.84 9.73 16.16
CA TYR A 307 -19.72 8.82 15.88
C TYR A 307 -18.35 9.49 16.00
N SER A 308 -17.37 8.71 16.47
CA SER A 308 -15.98 9.15 16.57
C SER A 308 -15.20 8.82 15.30
N THR A 309 -14.08 9.51 15.09
CA THR A 309 -13.11 9.20 14.03
C THR A 309 -11.71 9.09 14.59
N VAL A 310 -10.78 8.62 13.77
CA VAL A 310 -9.35 8.54 14.10
C VAL A 310 -8.52 9.12 12.98
N SER A 311 -7.45 9.83 13.32
CA SER A 311 -6.38 10.21 12.41
C SER A 311 -5.03 9.78 12.95
N PHE A 312 -4.05 9.67 12.05
CA PHE A 312 -2.70 9.24 12.38
C PHE A 312 -1.70 10.40 12.23
N SER A 313 -0.66 10.36 13.05
CA SER A 313 0.55 11.17 12.87
C SER A 313 1.77 10.35 13.30
N PHE A 314 2.95 10.67 12.78
CA PHE A 314 4.19 10.00 13.15
C PHE A 314 5.17 11.03 13.71
N CYS A 315 5.51 10.87 14.99
CA CYS A 315 6.44 11.76 15.70
C CYS A 315 7.38 10.90 16.55
N ASP A 316 8.66 11.28 16.63
CA ASP A 316 9.68 10.61 17.46
C ASP A 316 9.75 9.09 17.26
N GLY A 317 9.66 8.64 16.00
CA GLY A 317 9.73 7.22 15.65
C GLY A 317 8.48 6.41 16.06
N LYS A 318 7.38 7.06 16.45
CA LYS A 318 6.16 6.40 16.93
C LYS A 318 4.93 6.86 16.17
N MET A 319 4.07 5.89 15.84
CA MET A 319 2.73 6.16 15.31
C MET A 319 1.80 6.59 16.43
N ASN A 320 1.25 7.80 16.31
CA ASN A 320 0.27 8.37 17.21
C ASN A 320 -1.12 8.28 16.58
N LYS A 321 -2.12 7.96 17.42
CA LYS A 321 -3.53 7.93 17.03
C LYS A 321 -4.26 9.02 17.78
N THR A 322 -4.96 9.89 17.07
CA THR A 322 -5.85 10.89 17.65
C THR A 322 -7.28 10.47 17.39
N ILE A 323 -8.01 10.11 18.45
CA ILE A 323 -9.44 9.83 18.38
C ILE A 323 -10.19 11.15 18.55
N HIS A 324 -10.98 11.53 17.54
CA HIS A 324 -11.85 12.69 17.58
C HIS A 324 -13.22 12.25 18.07
N GLN A 325 -13.62 12.73 19.24
CA GLN A 325 -14.95 12.49 19.78
C GLN A 325 -15.97 13.45 19.13
N PRO A 326 -17.26 13.07 19.06
CA PRO A 326 -18.32 13.99 18.71
C PRO A 326 -18.32 15.27 19.56
N PRO A 327 -18.77 16.43 19.03
CA PRO A 327 -19.18 16.62 17.64
C PRO A 327 -17.97 16.72 16.68
N LEU A 328 -18.04 15.98 15.57
CA LEU A 328 -17.09 16.12 14.47
C LEU A 328 -17.36 17.41 13.67
N ASN A 329 -16.34 17.90 12.99
CA ASN A 329 -16.38 19.11 12.17
C ASN A 329 -15.60 18.88 10.85
N PRO A 330 -16.31 18.86 9.70
CA PRO A 330 -15.66 18.73 8.38
C PRO A 330 -14.61 19.82 8.10
N LEU A 331 -14.80 21.05 8.58
CA LEU A 331 -13.84 22.15 8.41
C LEU A 331 -12.52 21.88 9.13
N ASN A 332 -12.60 21.28 10.32
CA ASN A 332 -11.44 20.85 11.10
C ASN A 332 -10.93 19.46 10.67
N LYS A 333 -11.49 18.91 9.59
CA LYS A 333 -11.10 17.62 8.99
C LYS A 333 -11.22 16.46 9.97
N THR A 334 -12.24 16.49 10.83
CA THR A 334 -12.55 15.40 11.78
C THR A 334 -13.73 14.53 11.34
N PHE A 335 -14.46 14.91 10.28
CA PHE A 335 -15.42 14.02 9.60
C PHE A 335 -14.67 12.90 8.84
N PRO A 336 -15.21 11.66 8.74
CA PRO A 336 -14.54 10.60 7.99
C PRO A 336 -14.46 10.95 6.50
N SER A 337 -13.25 11.18 5.99
CA SER A 337 -13.01 11.54 4.59
C SER A 337 -11.51 11.44 4.25
N LEU A 338 -11.21 11.35 2.96
CA LEU A 338 -9.95 11.74 2.36
C LEU A 338 -10.00 13.24 2.06
N TYR A 339 -9.09 14.00 2.68
CA TYR A 339 -8.89 15.42 2.46
C TYR A 339 -7.71 15.64 1.51
N TYR A 340 -7.82 16.63 0.64
CA TYR A 340 -6.86 16.86 -0.44
C TYR A 340 -6.35 18.30 -0.41
N TYR A 341 -5.03 18.48 -0.54
CA TYR A 341 -4.44 19.78 -0.86
C TYR A 341 -4.80 20.21 -2.27
N PHE A 342 -4.81 19.23 -3.19
CA PHE A 342 -5.07 19.46 -4.59
C PHE A 342 -5.96 18.36 -5.15
N LYS A 343 -6.89 18.75 -6.04
CA LYS A 343 -7.70 17.83 -6.81
C LYS A 343 -8.06 18.46 -8.14
N LYS A 344 -7.62 17.85 -9.25
CA LYS A 344 -7.97 18.28 -10.59
C LYS A 344 -8.47 17.10 -11.43
N LYS A 345 -9.65 17.28 -12.02
CA LYS A 345 -10.19 16.38 -13.04
C LYS A 345 -9.82 16.95 -14.40
N VAL A 346 -9.27 16.11 -15.28
CA VAL A 346 -8.97 16.49 -16.67
C VAL A 346 -9.71 15.53 -17.59
N THR A 347 -10.49 16.11 -18.51
CA THR A 347 -11.26 15.37 -19.50
C THR A 347 -10.50 15.33 -20.81
N ASN A 348 -10.35 14.14 -21.38
CA ASN A 348 -9.84 13.91 -22.73
C ASN A 348 -8.44 14.44 -23.06
N ASP A 349 -7.57 14.65 -22.08
CA ASP A 349 -6.21 15.11 -22.31
C ASP A 349 -5.23 14.47 -21.33
N ARG A 350 -4.69 13.31 -21.71
CA ARG A 350 -3.68 12.61 -20.90
C ARG A 350 -2.40 13.46 -20.79
N GLN A 351 -2.05 14.26 -21.79
CA GLN A 351 -0.75 14.96 -21.87
C GLN A 351 -0.57 16.02 -20.78
N GLN A 352 -1.64 16.47 -20.12
CA GLN A 352 -1.54 17.39 -18.99
C GLN A 352 -1.00 16.76 -17.70
N LEU A 353 -1.07 15.43 -17.54
CA LEU A 353 -0.70 14.78 -16.28
C LEU A 353 0.77 15.04 -15.86
N PRO A 354 1.79 14.89 -16.75
CA PRO A 354 3.19 15.17 -16.42
C PRO A 354 3.40 16.62 -15.97
N ALA A 355 2.91 17.58 -16.75
CA ALA A 355 3.05 19.01 -16.44
C ALA A 355 2.39 19.39 -15.10
N LEU A 356 1.21 18.82 -14.80
CA LEU A 356 0.55 19.05 -13.51
C LEU A 356 1.32 18.46 -12.34
N LEU A 357 1.84 17.23 -12.46
CA LEU A 357 2.64 16.62 -11.40
C LEU A 357 3.92 17.43 -11.18
N SER A 358 4.66 17.77 -12.23
CA SER A 358 5.88 18.57 -12.15
C SER A 358 5.61 19.92 -11.47
N ALA A 359 4.55 20.64 -11.86
CA ALA A 359 4.20 21.91 -11.22
C ALA A 359 3.91 21.78 -9.72
N LEU A 360 3.23 20.70 -9.29
CA LEU A 360 2.99 20.44 -7.87
C LEU A 360 4.27 20.12 -7.11
N CYS A 361 5.29 19.60 -7.77
CA CYS A 361 6.61 19.31 -7.19
C CYS A 361 7.53 20.53 -7.18
N SER A 362 7.45 21.41 -8.20
CA SER A 362 8.31 22.60 -8.32
C SER A 362 7.90 23.78 -7.43
N ASN A 363 6.62 23.91 -7.07
CA ASN A 363 6.11 25.05 -6.28
C ASN A 363 6.58 25.08 -4.81
N GLN A 364 7.58 24.28 -4.42
CA GLN A 364 8.12 24.20 -3.06
C GLN A 364 9.65 24.01 -3.02
N ALA A 365 10.38 24.37 -4.08
CA ALA A 365 11.85 24.48 -4.04
C ALA A 365 12.29 25.75 -3.30
#